data_AF-J9FJK5-F1
#
_entry.id   AF-J9FJK5-F1
#
_cell.length_a   1.000
_cell.length_b   1.000
_cell.length_c   1.000
_cell.angle_alpha   90.00
_cell.angle_beta   90.00
_cell.angle_gamma   90.00
#
_symmetry.space_group_name_H-M   'P 1'
#
loop_
_entity.id
_entity.type
_entity.pdbx_description
1 polymer ?
#
loop_
_entity_poly.entity_id
_entity_poly.type
_entity_poly.pdbx_seq_one_letter_code
_entity_poly.pdbx_strand_id
1 'polypeptide(L)'
;LSAIMQPELMKIQKKYQGKRDQDSMLKMQEETQAVYQKYGVSPTGSCVQLAVQMPILMALWQVIYNIPAYVNSVKVIFTGLVDKIVAVGGYTDLIQNFITDNKMTRVRLLMDGGKATTNSVIDFLYALSPNQWKELASMDQFSGFSDVINNTAAEISKMQGLFRTEHCRAAIELY
;
A
#
# COMPACT_ATOMS: atom_id res chain seq x y z
N LEU A 1 2.88 28.07 -20.49
CA LEU A 1 4.30 28.32 -20.86
C LEU A 1 4.94 27.15 -21.61
N SER A 2 4.53 25.90 -21.38
CA SER A 2 5.11 24.69 -21.98
C SER A 2 4.79 24.47 -23.48
N ALA A 3 3.75 25.10 -24.04
CA ALA A 3 3.31 24.85 -25.42
C ALA A 3 4.17 25.53 -26.51
N ILE A 4 4.85 26.64 -26.22
CA ILE A 4 5.65 27.40 -27.21
C ILE A 4 7.06 26.79 -27.36
N MET A 5 7.58 26.18 -26.30
CA MET A 5 8.92 25.60 -26.25
C MET A 5 9.02 24.21 -26.89
N GLN A 6 7.98 23.39 -26.75
CA GLN A 6 7.92 22.04 -27.33
C GLN A 6 8.31 21.95 -28.82
N PRO A 7 7.81 22.81 -29.72
CA PRO A 7 8.19 22.74 -31.14
C PRO A 7 9.67 23.08 -31.38
N GLU A 8 10.31 23.95 -30.58
CA GLU A 8 11.74 24.24 -30.71
C GLU A 8 12.60 23.07 -30.22
N LEU A 9 12.23 22.45 -29.10
CA LEU A 9 12.90 21.25 -28.60
C LEU A 9 12.78 20.07 -29.58
N MET A 10 11.61 19.89 -30.20
CA MET A 10 11.42 18.89 -31.25
C MET A 10 12.27 19.15 -32.49
N LYS A 11 12.49 20.42 -32.87
CA LYS A 11 13.39 20.77 -33.99
C LYS A 11 14.84 20.42 -33.67
N ILE A 12 15.31 20.68 -32.45
CA ILE A 12 16.67 20.29 -32.00
C ILE A 12 16.80 18.77 -31.99
N GLN A 13 15.83 18.05 -31.41
CA GLN A 13 15.84 16.58 -31.40
C GLN A 13 15.86 16.00 -32.82
N LYS A 14 15.08 16.56 -33.76
CA LYS A 14 15.10 16.15 -35.18
C LYS A 14 16.43 16.48 -35.87
N LYS A 15 17.05 17.63 -35.56
CA LYS A 15 18.35 18.06 -36.13
C LYS A 15 19.51 17.12 -35.74
N TYR A 16 19.44 16.54 -34.55
CA TYR A 16 20.42 15.59 -34.03
C TYR A 16 19.93 14.13 -34.04
N GLN A 17 18.78 13.86 -34.65
CA GLN A 17 18.19 12.51 -34.71
C GLN A 17 19.09 11.57 -35.52
N GLY A 18 19.50 10.45 -34.91
CA GLY A 18 20.40 9.48 -35.53
C GLY A 18 21.89 9.81 -35.42
N LYS A 19 22.26 10.97 -34.88
CA LYS A 19 23.66 11.34 -34.59
C LYS A 19 23.99 10.93 -33.15
N ARG A 20 24.84 9.92 -32.99
CA ARG A 20 25.29 9.40 -31.69
C ARG A 20 26.73 9.77 -31.33
N ASP A 21 27.36 10.60 -32.15
CA ASP A 21 28.71 11.09 -31.88
C ASP A 21 28.70 11.95 -30.61
N GLN A 22 29.75 11.82 -29.78
CA GLN A 22 29.85 12.50 -28.49
C GLN A 22 29.72 14.03 -28.64
N ASP A 23 30.31 14.60 -29.70
CA ASP A 23 30.20 16.02 -30.04
C ASP A 23 28.77 16.45 -30.44
N SER A 24 28.05 15.57 -31.14
CA SER A 24 26.65 15.82 -31.54
C SER A 24 25.73 15.83 -30.31
N MET A 25 26.00 14.96 -29.34
CA MET A 25 25.27 14.92 -28.07
C MET A 25 25.55 16.16 -27.22
N LEU A 26 26.80 16.64 -27.19
CA LEU A 26 27.18 17.84 -26.43
C LEU A 26 26.49 19.10 -27.01
N LYS A 27 26.54 19.26 -28.34
CA LYS A 27 25.87 20.38 -29.05
C LYS A 27 24.36 20.33 -28.90
N MET A 28 23.77 19.14 -28.89
CA MET A 28 22.35 18.97 -28.62
C MET A 28 21.97 19.43 -27.22
N GLN A 29 22.80 19.13 -26.20
CA GLN A 29 22.57 19.60 -24.83
C GLN A 29 22.70 21.13 -24.72
N GLU A 30 23.70 21.72 -25.38
CA GLU A 30 23.93 23.17 -25.38
C GLU A 30 22.78 23.94 -26.05
N GLU A 31 22.34 23.52 -27.23
CA GLU A 31 21.19 24.13 -27.93
C GLU A 31 19.90 23.97 -27.13
N THR A 32 19.70 22.81 -26.50
CA THR A 32 18.56 22.54 -25.64
C THR A 32 18.55 23.45 -24.41
N GLN A 33 19.71 23.66 -23.79
CA GLN A 33 19.87 24.55 -22.64
C GLN A 33 19.64 26.02 -23.03
N ALA A 34 20.12 26.45 -24.21
CA ALA A 34 19.87 27.80 -24.73
C ALA A 34 18.38 28.06 -24.96
N VAL A 35 17.62 27.07 -25.45
CA VAL A 35 16.15 27.16 -25.58
C VAL A 35 15.50 27.28 -24.20
N TYR A 36 15.90 26.47 -23.21
CA TYR A 36 15.40 26.59 -21.84
C TYR A 36 15.65 27.97 -21.23
N GLN A 37 16.82 28.56 -21.48
CA GLN A 37 17.17 29.92 -21.03
C GLN A 37 16.35 31.00 -21.74
N LYS A 38 16.14 30.88 -23.06
CA LYS A 38 15.36 31.82 -23.88
C LYS A 38 13.91 31.95 -23.41
N TYR A 39 13.32 30.86 -22.90
CA TYR A 39 11.94 30.83 -22.40
C TYR A 39 11.84 30.97 -20.87
N GLY A 40 12.95 31.26 -20.17
CA GLY A 40 12.96 31.54 -18.72
C GLY A 40 12.56 30.35 -17.83
N VAL A 41 12.63 29.13 -18.37
CA VAL A 41 12.24 27.90 -17.66
C VAL A 41 13.51 27.15 -17.26
N SER A 42 13.87 27.24 -15.98
CA SER A 42 14.93 26.41 -15.41
C SER A 42 14.40 24.99 -15.18
N PRO A 43 15.14 23.93 -15.58
CA PRO A 43 14.80 22.54 -15.25
C PRO A 43 14.63 22.28 -13.75
N THR A 44 15.25 23.12 -12.91
CA THR A 44 15.15 23.08 -11.44
C THR A 44 13.95 23.83 -10.87
N GLY A 45 13.19 24.59 -11.67
CA GLY A 45 11.97 25.25 -11.19
C GLY A 45 10.86 24.24 -10.88
N SER A 46 10.74 23.18 -11.68
CA SER A 46 9.64 22.21 -11.56
C SER A 46 9.66 21.39 -10.26
N CYS A 47 10.81 21.22 -9.61
CA CYS A 47 10.90 20.53 -8.31
C CYS A 47 10.70 21.48 -7.13
N VAL A 48 10.91 22.79 -7.29
CA VAL A 48 10.69 23.79 -6.24
C VAL A 48 9.18 23.98 -6.00
N GLN A 49 8.34 23.97 -7.04
CA GLN A 49 6.88 23.95 -6.86
C GLN A 49 6.37 22.71 -6.10
N LEU A 50 7.00 21.54 -6.28
CA LEU A 50 6.67 20.32 -5.53
C LEU A 50 7.13 20.40 -4.07
N ALA A 51 8.27 21.04 -3.80
CA ALA A 51 8.77 21.24 -2.44
C ALA A 51 7.86 22.13 -1.58
N VAL A 52 7.21 23.13 -2.18
CA VAL A 52 6.24 24.01 -1.49
C VAL A 52 5.00 23.23 -1.01
N GLN A 53 4.71 22.05 -1.57
CA GLN A 53 3.60 21.19 -1.13
C GLN A 53 3.98 20.20 -0.01
N MET A 54 5.27 19.99 0.26
CA MET A 54 5.77 19.12 1.35
C MET A 54 5.19 19.40 2.75
N PRO A 55 4.83 20.64 3.13
CA PRO A 55 4.22 20.91 4.42
C PRO A 55 2.92 20.11 4.67
N ILE A 56 2.13 19.83 3.62
CA ILE A 56 0.90 19.04 3.74
C ILE A 56 1.21 17.57 4.05
N LEU A 57 2.28 17.01 3.47
CA LEU A 57 2.70 15.64 3.73
C LEU A 57 3.24 15.46 5.15
N MET A 58 3.93 16.47 5.69
CA MET A 58 4.41 16.44 7.07
C MET A 58 3.28 16.53 8.11
N ALA A 59 2.26 17.35 7.84
CA ALA A 59 1.07 17.42 8.69
C ALA A 59 0.33 16.07 8.74
N LEU A 60 0.16 15.40 7.59
CA LEU A 60 -0.43 14.07 7.53
C LEU A 60 0.44 13.01 8.23
N TRP A 61 1.77 13.09 8.11
CA TRP A 61 2.69 12.19 8.81
C TRP A 61 2.58 12.33 10.33
N GLN A 62 2.48 13.56 10.86
CA GLN A 62 2.27 13.80 12.28
C GLN A 62 0.90 13.28 12.77
N VAL A 63 -0.14 13.39 11.96
CA VAL A 63 -1.48 12.86 12.29
C VAL A 63 -1.47 11.32 12.33
N ILE A 64 -0.82 10.65 11.37
CA ILE A 64 -0.69 9.18 11.38
C ILE A 64 0.16 8.71 12.57
N TYR A 65 1.24 9.43 12.91
CA TYR A 65 2.15 9.05 13.99
C TYR A 65 1.57 9.30 15.40
N ASN A 66 0.76 10.34 15.58
CA ASN A 66 0.18 10.73 16.88
C ASN A 66 -1.24 10.17 17.13
N ILE A 67 -1.62 9.03 16.54
CA ILE A 67 -2.82 8.30 16.98
C ILE A 67 -2.42 7.11 17.88
N PRO A 68 -2.18 7.32 19.19
CA PRO A 68 -2.18 6.24 20.16
C PRO A 68 -3.60 5.87 20.66
N ALA A 69 -4.66 6.56 20.25
CA ALA A 69 -5.99 6.40 20.86
C ALA A 69 -7.01 5.53 20.09
N TYR A 70 -6.93 5.42 18.76
CA TYR A 70 -7.91 4.63 17.98
C TYR A 70 -7.47 3.17 17.75
N VAL A 71 -6.20 2.88 17.99
CA VAL A 71 -5.57 1.59 17.64
C VAL A 71 -5.48 0.64 18.81
N ASN A 72 -5.69 1.08 20.05
CA ASN A 72 -5.50 0.22 21.22
C ASN A 72 -6.58 -0.86 21.36
N SER A 73 -7.86 -0.55 21.12
CA SER A 73 -8.92 -1.58 21.18
C SER A 73 -8.82 -2.60 20.04
N VAL A 74 -8.55 -2.15 18.81
CA VAL A 74 -8.41 -3.04 17.64
C VAL A 74 -7.10 -3.82 17.67
N LYS A 75 -5.96 -3.19 17.99
CA LYS A 75 -4.69 -3.92 18.15
C LYS A 75 -4.79 -4.96 19.27
N VAL A 76 -5.41 -4.65 20.41
CA VAL A 76 -5.56 -5.64 21.50
C VAL A 76 -6.34 -6.88 21.05
N ILE A 77 -7.39 -6.71 20.24
CA ILE A 77 -8.17 -7.83 19.69
C ILE A 77 -7.29 -8.72 18.80
N PHE A 78 -6.52 -8.13 17.89
CA PHE A 78 -5.67 -8.90 16.99
C PHE A 78 -4.39 -9.43 17.66
N THR A 79 -3.75 -8.68 18.56
CA THR A 79 -2.53 -9.13 19.24
C THR A 79 -2.81 -10.34 20.11
N GLY A 80 -3.94 -10.37 20.81
CA GLY A 80 -4.33 -11.54 21.61
C GLY A 80 -4.48 -12.81 20.78
N LEU A 81 -5.01 -12.71 19.57
CA LEU A 81 -5.10 -13.84 18.64
C LEU A 81 -3.75 -14.19 18.00
N VAL A 82 -3.02 -13.18 17.52
CA VAL A 82 -1.74 -13.37 16.81
C VAL A 82 -0.70 -13.98 17.73
N ASP A 83 -0.64 -13.59 19.00
CA ASP A 83 0.27 -14.19 19.98
C ASP A 83 0.00 -15.69 20.18
N LYS A 84 -1.28 -16.11 20.15
CA LYS A 84 -1.65 -17.52 20.23
C LYS A 84 -1.27 -18.28 18.96
N ILE A 85 -1.49 -17.68 17.78
CA ILE A 85 -1.13 -18.29 16.50
C ILE A 85 0.39 -18.45 16.38
N VAL A 86 1.17 -17.41 16.69
CA VAL A 86 2.65 -17.45 16.59
C VAL A 86 3.27 -18.41 17.61
N ALA A 87 2.60 -18.65 18.74
CA ALA A 87 3.03 -19.65 19.73
C ALA A 87 2.85 -21.10 19.24
N VAL A 88 2.04 -21.36 18.20
CA VAL A 88 1.88 -22.70 17.62
C VAL A 88 3.10 -23.05 16.78
N GLY A 89 3.72 -24.21 17.06
CA GLY A 89 4.82 -24.73 16.26
C GLY A 89 4.40 -24.93 14.80
N GLY A 90 5.15 -24.37 13.85
CA GLY A 90 4.83 -24.48 12.43
C GLY A 90 3.67 -23.59 11.95
N TYR A 91 3.24 -22.58 12.74
CA TYR A 91 2.14 -21.68 12.35
C TYR A 91 2.32 -21.04 10.97
N THR A 92 3.57 -20.80 10.56
CA THR A 92 3.87 -20.22 9.25
C THR A 92 3.41 -21.13 8.13
N ASP A 93 3.69 -22.44 8.21
CA ASP A 93 3.28 -23.42 7.20
C ASP A 93 1.76 -23.63 7.24
N LEU A 94 1.17 -23.64 8.44
CA LEU A 94 -0.29 -23.70 8.61
C LEU A 94 -0.99 -22.54 7.90
N ILE A 95 -0.49 -21.31 8.07
CA ILE A 95 -1.05 -20.13 7.40
C ILE A 95 -0.79 -20.18 5.89
N GLN A 96 0.39 -20.61 5.43
CA GLN A 96 0.68 -20.74 4.00
C GLN A 96 -0.21 -21.77 3.31
N ASN A 97 -0.43 -22.92 3.95
CA ASN A 97 -1.35 -23.94 3.47
C ASN A 97 -2.77 -23.39 3.44
N PHE A 98 -3.20 -22.73 4.51
CA PHE A 98 -4.51 -22.09 4.54
C PHE A 98 -4.69 -21.06 3.40
N ILE A 99 -3.71 -20.16 3.18
CA ILE A 99 -3.72 -19.19 2.06
C ILE A 99 -3.88 -19.90 0.72
N THR A 100 -3.16 -21.01 0.53
CA THR A 100 -3.15 -21.79 -0.71
C THR A 100 -4.49 -22.51 -0.93
N ASP A 101 -4.98 -23.22 0.09
CA ASP A 101 -6.22 -23.99 0.06
C ASP A 101 -7.43 -23.07 -0.16
N ASN A 102 -7.42 -21.90 0.47
CA ASN A 102 -8.45 -20.88 0.33
C ASN A 102 -8.22 -19.90 -0.84
N LYS A 103 -7.21 -20.15 -1.68
CA LYS A 103 -6.89 -19.36 -2.89
C LYS A 103 -6.80 -17.85 -2.63
N MET A 104 -6.20 -17.47 -1.50
CA MET A 104 -6.10 -16.08 -1.07
C MET A 104 -4.95 -15.36 -1.78
N THR A 105 -5.17 -15.01 -3.05
CA THR A 105 -4.15 -14.42 -3.94
C THR A 105 -3.64 -13.04 -3.51
N ARG A 106 -4.36 -12.37 -2.61
CA ARG A 106 -4.04 -11.02 -2.13
C ARG A 106 -3.17 -10.99 -0.88
N VAL A 107 -2.98 -12.14 -0.23
CA VAL A 107 -2.21 -12.23 1.01
C VAL A 107 -0.80 -12.73 0.69
N ARG A 108 0.21 -12.07 1.26
CA ARG A 108 1.60 -12.53 1.22
C ARG A 108 2.18 -12.46 2.62
N LEU A 109 2.77 -13.56 3.06
CA LEU A 109 3.48 -13.59 4.33
C LEU A 109 4.88 -13.00 4.15
N LEU A 110 5.22 -12.03 5.00
CA LEU A 110 6.57 -11.50 5.09
C LEU A 110 7.32 -12.34 6.12
N MET A 111 8.51 -12.79 5.75
CA MET A 111 9.29 -13.74 6.55
C MET A 111 10.45 -13.03 7.24
N ASP A 112 10.68 -13.35 8.51
CA ASP A 112 11.86 -12.95 9.28
C ASP A 112 12.40 -14.16 10.05
N GLY A 113 13.69 -14.46 9.91
CA GLY A 113 14.32 -15.65 10.51
C GLY A 113 13.64 -16.98 10.15
N GLY A 114 12.99 -17.08 8.98
CA GLY A 114 12.27 -18.28 8.54
C GLY A 114 10.85 -18.43 9.11
N LYS A 115 10.32 -17.41 9.80
CA LYS A 115 8.95 -17.40 10.33
C LYS A 115 8.17 -16.20 9.79
N ALA A 116 6.85 -16.31 9.65
CA ALA A 116 6.01 -15.19 9.24
C ALA A 116 5.98 -14.10 10.32
N THR A 117 6.23 -12.85 9.94
CA THR A 117 6.21 -11.70 10.85
C THR A 117 4.81 -11.45 11.42
N THR A 118 4.73 -10.96 12.65
CA THR A 118 3.47 -10.58 13.32
C THR A 118 2.58 -9.71 12.44
N ASN A 119 3.16 -8.71 11.76
CA ASN A 119 2.43 -7.82 10.86
C ASN A 119 1.81 -8.57 9.68
N SER A 120 2.53 -9.51 9.08
CA SER A 120 1.98 -10.29 7.97
C SER A 120 0.91 -11.30 8.41
N VAL A 121 0.96 -11.79 9.65
CA VAL A 121 -0.12 -12.60 10.25
C VAL A 121 -1.36 -11.74 10.46
N ILE A 122 -1.20 -10.51 10.94
CA ILE A 122 -2.29 -9.53 11.04
C ILE A 122 -2.91 -9.27 9.65
N ASP A 123 -2.10 -9.00 8.63
CA ASP A 123 -2.57 -8.78 7.26
C ASP A 123 -3.34 -9.99 6.70
N PHE A 124 -2.87 -11.20 7.00
CA PHE A 124 -3.58 -12.44 6.68
C PHE A 124 -4.96 -12.49 7.36
N LEU A 125 -5.03 -12.27 8.68
CA LEU A 125 -6.28 -12.32 9.43
C LEU A 125 -7.29 -11.27 8.94
N TYR A 126 -6.83 -10.07 8.60
CA TYR A 126 -7.69 -9.02 8.03
C TYR A 126 -8.28 -9.38 6.66
N ALA A 127 -7.60 -10.21 5.88
CA ALA A 127 -8.06 -10.61 4.56
C ALA A 127 -9.11 -11.75 4.59
N LEU A 128 -9.34 -12.36 5.75
CA LEU A 128 -10.26 -13.49 5.88
C LEU A 128 -11.73 -13.07 5.74
N SER A 129 -12.47 -13.82 4.95
CA SER A 129 -13.93 -13.76 4.87
C SER A 129 -14.59 -14.45 6.07
N PRO A 130 -15.89 -14.18 6.36
CA PRO A 130 -16.59 -14.80 7.48
C PRO A 130 -16.61 -16.33 7.47
N ASN A 131 -16.58 -16.96 6.29
CA ASN A 131 -16.52 -18.42 6.19
C ASN A 131 -15.11 -18.94 6.48
N GLN A 132 -14.09 -18.24 6.00
CA GLN A 132 -12.70 -18.58 6.27
C GLN A 132 -12.33 -18.43 7.74
N TRP A 133 -12.94 -17.48 8.45
CA TRP A 133 -12.84 -17.38 9.91
C TRP A 133 -13.35 -18.65 10.62
N LYS A 134 -14.42 -19.27 10.12
CA LYS A 134 -14.94 -20.54 10.68
C LYS A 134 -14.02 -21.71 10.38
N GLU A 135 -13.50 -21.77 9.15
CA GLU A 135 -12.50 -22.79 8.77
C GLU A 135 -11.24 -22.67 9.62
N LEU A 136 -10.72 -21.45 9.82
CA LEU A 136 -9.59 -21.19 10.69
C LEU A 136 -9.86 -21.65 12.14
N ALA A 137 -11.05 -21.34 12.68
CA ALA A 137 -11.44 -21.77 14.03
C ALA A 137 -11.59 -23.30 14.16
N SER A 138 -11.83 -24.00 13.05
CA SER A 138 -12.00 -25.46 13.01
C SER A 138 -10.69 -26.25 12.88
N MET A 139 -9.55 -25.58 12.72
CA MET A 139 -8.25 -26.26 12.62
C MET A 139 -7.90 -26.91 13.97
N ASP A 140 -7.53 -28.20 13.94
CA ASP A 140 -7.19 -28.97 15.14
C ASP A 140 -6.09 -28.30 15.98
N GLN A 141 -5.12 -27.69 15.30
CA GLN A 141 -3.98 -26.98 15.90
C GLN A 141 -4.39 -25.70 16.64
N PHE A 142 -5.57 -25.14 16.34
CA PHE A 142 -6.08 -23.90 16.92
C PHE A 142 -7.26 -24.14 17.90
N SER A 143 -7.64 -25.41 18.11
CA SER A 143 -8.73 -25.81 19.00
C SER A 143 -8.61 -25.23 20.43
N GLY A 144 -7.39 -25.06 20.95
CA GLY A 144 -7.13 -24.50 22.28
C GLY A 144 -7.42 -23.00 22.44
N PHE A 145 -7.74 -22.29 21.36
CA PHE A 145 -8.11 -20.87 21.39
C PHE A 145 -9.15 -20.49 20.32
N SER A 146 -9.97 -21.45 19.90
CA SER A 146 -11.05 -21.25 18.91
C SER A 146 -12.04 -20.15 19.33
N ASP A 147 -12.31 -20.01 20.63
CA ASP A 147 -13.14 -18.92 21.17
C ASP A 147 -12.54 -17.53 20.90
N VAL A 148 -11.20 -17.41 20.98
CA VAL A 148 -10.49 -16.15 20.67
C VAL A 148 -10.60 -15.83 19.19
N ILE A 149 -10.52 -16.85 18.32
CA ILE A 149 -10.74 -16.72 16.87
C ILE A 149 -12.17 -16.24 16.60
N ASN A 150 -13.17 -16.90 17.19
CA ASN A 150 -14.58 -16.59 16.98
C ASN A 150 -14.95 -15.18 17.47
N ASN A 151 -14.43 -14.78 18.64
CA ASN A 151 -14.63 -13.43 19.17
C ASN A 151 -13.99 -12.36 18.28
N THR A 152 -12.77 -12.62 17.78
CA THR A 152 -12.08 -11.71 16.85
C THR A 152 -12.85 -11.58 15.53
N ALA A 153 -13.33 -12.71 14.98
CA ALA A 153 -14.15 -12.73 13.77
C ALA A 153 -15.45 -11.94 13.93
N ALA A 154 -16.09 -12.02 15.11
CA ALA A 154 -17.32 -11.30 15.40
C ALA A 154 -17.10 -9.78 15.43
N GLU A 155 -16.02 -9.31 16.04
CA GLU A 155 -15.68 -7.87 16.08
C GLU A 155 -15.35 -7.31 14.69
N ILE A 156 -14.62 -8.07 13.86
CA ILE A 156 -14.34 -7.69 12.47
C ILE A 156 -15.62 -7.66 11.64
N SER A 157 -16.50 -8.64 11.84
CA SER A 157 -17.79 -8.72 11.13
C SER A 157 -18.69 -7.52 11.46
N LYS A 158 -18.68 -7.02 12.70
CA LYS A 158 -19.40 -5.79 13.08
C LYS A 158 -18.85 -4.58 12.33
N MET A 159 -17.53 -4.43 12.25
CA MET A 159 -16.91 -3.33 11.50
C MET A 159 -17.22 -3.40 10.00
N GLN A 160 -17.09 -4.57 9.38
CA GLN A 160 -17.43 -4.77 7.97
C GLN A 160 -18.93 -4.60 7.69
N GLY A 161 -19.80 -4.99 8.64
CA GLY A 161 -21.24 -4.79 8.59
C GLY A 161 -21.61 -3.31 8.56
N LEU A 162 -20.97 -2.49 9.39
CA LEU A 162 -21.16 -1.03 9.42
C LEU A 162 -20.74 -0.34 8.11
N PHE A 163 -19.61 -0.72 7.52
CA PHE A 163 -19.21 -0.18 6.21
C PHE A 163 -20.06 -0.70 5.03
N ARG A 164 -20.58 -1.93 5.14
CA ARG A 164 -21.46 -2.52 4.12
C ARG A 164 -22.85 -1.89 4.12
N THR A 165 -23.42 -1.58 5.28
CA THR A 165 -24.74 -0.95 5.37
C THR A 165 -24.74 0.51 4.92
N GLU A 166 -23.64 1.25 5.12
CA GLU A 166 -23.46 2.62 4.59
C GLU A 166 -23.37 2.61 3.04
N HIS A 167 -22.59 1.70 2.45
CA HIS A 167 -22.51 1.57 0.99
C HIS A 167 -23.80 1.03 0.35
N CYS A 168 -24.58 0.22 1.06
CA CYS A 168 -25.87 -0.26 0.56
C CYS A 168 -26.97 0.82 0.65
N ARG A 169 -26.90 1.72 1.65
CA ARG A 169 -27.83 2.85 1.76
C ARG A 169 -27.66 3.86 0.62
N ALA A 170 -26.42 4.12 0.18
CA ALA A 170 -26.15 4.98 -0.98
C ALA A 170 -26.61 4.37 -2.33
N ALA A 171 -26.75 3.04 -2.41
CA ALA A 171 -27.25 2.38 -3.62
C ALA A 171 -28.79 2.34 -3.71
N ILE A 172 -29.49 2.51 -2.58
CA ILE A 172 -30.96 2.49 -2.51
C ILE A 172 -31.57 3.89 -2.68
N GLU A 173 -30.82 4.98 -2.51
CA GLU A 173 -31.31 6.36 -2.78
C GLU A 173 -31.06 6.85 -4.23
N LEU A 174 -30.55 6.00 -5.13
CA LEU A 174 -30.37 6.32 -6.55
C LEU A 174 -31.24 5.47 -7.49
N TYR A 175 -32.26 4.79 -6.98
CA TYR A 175 -33.34 4.17 -7.73
C TYR A 175 -34.69 4.48 -7.07
#